data_AF-A0A1I4VYN8-F1
#
_entry.id   AF-A0A1I4VYN8-F1
#
_cell.length_a   1.000
_cell.length_b   1.000
_cell.length_c   1.000
_cell.angle_alpha   90.00
_cell.angle_beta   90.00
_cell.angle_gamma   90.00
#
_symmetry.space_group_name_H-M   'P 1'
#
loop_
_entity.id
_entity.type
_entity.pdbx_description
1 polymer ?
#
loop_
_entity_poly.entity_id
_entity_poly.type
_entity_poly.pdbx_seq_one_letter_code
_entity_poly.pdbx_strand_id
1 'polypeptide(L)'
;MYQLIYSLNKKKVKRILVINETDQEISSPKIEQQYPKATIVHYDENNFTALNNYHSFDILVFNFCQLHWVKDFLAQKLSIDLETEETNYHLELTKQHQSNPTKGLGYIKVIRNSSILFFVFFFGYSLSTLIPIENVNDFVVQIPNEFYIMLAVGFFAQLVDGALGLGYGMTSAAAMMSMGIKLPAISGSIHTAEMFSSAVSGYSHYRFGNVNKKMLVWLAIPGVVGAVLGSLFVIYIGEEYEYYAYPFVALYLALIAIRLFALAFKKKVVRKKIKKLSFLGFSGGFFDAFGGGGWGPIVTSTLLTKGRNSKYVIGTVSLAEFFVTFAATMTFFTSLGVEYWYIVLGLIIGGMIAAPFAAKLAGKLPQKIAYILVALLVIISSIRIIIKMV
;
A
#
# COMPACT_ATOMS: atom_id res chain seq x y z
N MET A 1 -27.28 -26.32 -21.10
CA MET A 1 -26.17 -25.49 -21.70
C MET A 1 -24.93 -25.56 -20.79
N TYR A 2 -23.77 -26.01 -21.28
CA TYR A 2 -22.54 -26.17 -20.47
C TYR A 2 -21.55 -25.02 -20.68
N GLN A 3 -21.02 -24.42 -19.60
CA GLN A 3 -20.00 -23.38 -19.70
C GLN A 3 -18.72 -23.78 -18.96
N LEU A 4 -17.60 -23.80 -19.69
CA LEU A 4 -16.28 -24.13 -19.14
C LEU A 4 -15.59 -22.84 -18.69
N ILE A 5 -15.38 -22.68 -17.39
CA ILE A 5 -14.74 -21.49 -16.82
C ILE A 5 -13.35 -21.85 -16.30
N TYR A 6 -12.33 -21.11 -16.72
CA TYR A 6 -10.96 -21.29 -16.22
C TYR A 6 -10.71 -20.37 -15.02
N SER A 7 -10.47 -20.95 -13.84
CA SER A 7 -10.08 -20.18 -12.65
C SER A 7 -8.55 -20.22 -12.47
N LEU A 8 -7.93 -19.04 -12.52
CA LEU A 8 -6.50 -18.84 -12.35
C LEU A 8 -6.16 -18.61 -10.87
N ASN A 9 -6.01 -19.69 -10.11
CA ASN A 9 -5.39 -19.58 -8.79
C ASN A 9 -3.85 -19.56 -8.96
N LYS A 10 -3.15 -18.64 -8.27
CA LYS A 10 -1.71 -18.31 -8.39
C LYS A 10 -0.71 -19.48 -8.30
N LYS A 11 -1.16 -20.73 -8.12
CA LYS A 11 -0.30 -21.91 -8.15
C LYS A 11 -0.76 -23.07 -9.04
N LYS A 12 -1.99 -23.11 -9.57
CA LYS A 12 -2.46 -24.07 -10.59
C LYS A 12 -3.70 -23.52 -11.30
N VAL A 13 -3.76 -23.64 -12.63
CA VAL A 13 -5.01 -23.44 -13.38
C VAL A 13 -5.95 -24.60 -13.04
N LYS A 14 -7.11 -24.33 -12.43
CA LYS A 14 -8.17 -25.32 -12.25
C LYS A 14 -9.26 -25.07 -13.30
N ARG A 15 -9.63 -26.11 -14.04
CA ARG A 15 -10.81 -26.09 -14.93
C ARG A 15 -12.04 -26.23 -14.03
N ILE A 16 -12.95 -25.25 -14.09
CA ILE A 16 -14.24 -25.30 -13.41
C ILE A 16 -15.28 -25.55 -14.49
N LEU A 17 -16.03 -26.63 -14.36
CA LEU A 17 -17.16 -26.92 -15.24
C LEU A 17 -18.40 -26.43 -14.51
N VAL A 18 -19.11 -25.45 -15.09
CA VAL A 18 -20.37 -24.96 -14.53
C VAL A 18 -21.51 -25.61 -15.30
N ILE A 19 -22.37 -26.31 -14.57
CA ILE A 19 -23.53 -27.02 -15.11
C ILE A 19 -24.78 -26.34 -14.56
N ASN A 20 -25.68 -25.94 -15.47
CA ASN A 20 -27.01 -25.43 -15.11
C ASN A 20 -27.92 -26.62 -14.77
N GLU A 21 -28.52 -26.63 -13.58
CA GLU A 21 -29.31 -27.77 -13.06
C GLU A 21 -30.67 -27.97 -13.73
N THR A 22 -31.04 -27.15 -14.71
CA THR A 22 -32.29 -27.31 -15.47
C THR A 22 -32.30 -28.54 -16.41
N ASP A 23 -31.14 -29.10 -16.74
CA ASP A 23 -31.01 -30.29 -17.61
C ASP A 23 -30.79 -31.57 -16.78
N GLN A 24 -31.87 -32.22 -16.30
CA GLN A 24 -31.81 -33.45 -15.48
C GLN A 24 -31.31 -34.72 -16.23
N GLU A 25 -31.01 -34.66 -17.53
CA GLU A 25 -30.80 -35.88 -18.34
C GLU A 25 -29.35 -36.36 -18.49
N ILE A 26 -28.35 -35.67 -17.97
CA ILE A 26 -26.94 -36.09 -18.17
C ILE A 26 -26.34 -36.52 -16.84
N SER A 27 -26.35 -37.83 -16.60
CA SER A 27 -25.79 -38.46 -15.41
C SER A 27 -24.29 -38.13 -15.25
N SER A 28 -23.96 -37.61 -14.07
CA SER A 28 -22.63 -37.25 -13.55
C SER A 28 -21.46 -38.15 -14.01
N PRO A 29 -21.58 -39.50 -14.06
CA PRO A 29 -20.47 -40.36 -14.49
C PRO A 29 -19.94 -40.13 -15.91
N LYS A 30 -20.76 -39.71 -16.89
CA LYS A 30 -20.27 -39.45 -18.27
C LYS A 30 -19.40 -38.19 -18.34
N ILE A 31 -19.74 -37.15 -17.57
CA ILE A 31 -19.01 -35.88 -17.55
C ILE A 31 -17.69 -36.03 -16.78
N GLU A 32 -17.68 -36.77 -15.66
CA GLU A 32 -16.44 -37.07 -14.92
C GLU A 32 -15.45 -37.92 -15.74
N GLN A 33 -15.94 -38.85 -16.56
CA GLN A 33 -15.10 -39.61 -17.50
C GLN A 33 -14.47 -38.71 -18.57
N GLN A 34 -15.22 -37.74 -19.10
CA GLN A 34 -14.75 -36.86 -20.16
C GLN A 34 -13.80 -35.76 -19.63
N TYR A 35 -13.94 -35.34 -18.36
CA TYR A 35 -13.16 -34.26 -17.75
C TYR A 35 -12.63 -34.58 -16.32
N PRO A 36 -11.75 -35.59 -16.17
CA PRO A 36 -11.37 -36.16 -14.86
C PRO A 36 -10.52 -35.24 -13.94
N LYS A 37 -10.14 -34.04 -14.41
CA LYS A 37 -9.37 -33.05 -13.64
C LYS A 37 -10.14 -31.75 -13.38
N ALA A 38 -11.40 -31.67 -13.81
CA ALA A 38 -12.23 -30.49 -13.57
C ALA A 38 -12.88 -30.57 -12.18
N THR A 39 -13.02 -29.42 -11.51
CA THR A 39 -13.92 -29.33 -10.35
C THR A 39 -15.29 -28.94 -10.88
N ILE A 40 -16.27 -29.82 -10.73
CA ILE A 40 -17.65 -29.59 -11.18
C ILE A 40 -18.34 -28.75 -10.10
N VAL A 41 -18.95 -27.63 -10.52
CA VAL A 41 -19.74 -26.77 -9.62
C VAL A 41 -21.14 -26.65 -10.22
N HIS A 42 -22.11 -27.15 -9.47
CA HIS A 42 -23.52 -27.04 -9.81
C HIS A 42 -24.02 -25.62 -9.48
N TYR A 43 -24.77 -25.02 -10.40
CA TYR A 43 -25.32 -23.68 -10.27
C TYR A 43 -26.85 -23.73 -10.44
N ASP A 44 -27.55 -23.16 -9.45
CA ASP A 44 -28.99 -22.90 -9.48
C ASP A 44 -29.18 -21.38 -9.66
N GLU A 45 -29.94 -20.98 -10.68
CA GLU A 45 -30.23 -19.59 -11.03
C GLU A 45 -30.87 -18.81 -9.88
N ASN A 46 -31.47 -19.49 -8.89
CA ASN A 46 -32.12 -18.86 -7.74
C ASN A 46 -31.19 -18.54 -6.57
N ASN A 47 -29.90 -18.91 -6.59
CA ASN A 47 -29.00 -18.73 -5.44
C ASN A 47 -27.60 -18.21 -5.84
N PHE A 48 -27.49 -16.89 -6.00
CA PHE A 48 -26.29 -16.14 -6.46
C PHE A 48 -25.11 -16.11 -5.46
N THR A 49 -25.02 -17.02 -4.50
CA THR A 49 -24.03 -16.97 -3.40
C THR A 49 -22.75 -17.76 -3.66
N ALA A 50 -22.69 -18.61 -4.69
CA ALA A 50 -21.53 -19.52 -4.90
C ALA A 50 -20.30 -18.88 -5.57
N LEU A 51 -20.42 -17.74 -6.26
CA LEU A 51 -19.31 -17.08 -6.97
C LEU A 51 -18.58 -16.00 -6.17
N ASN A 52 -19.09 -15.60 -5.00
CA ASN A 52 -18.56 -14.50 -4.20
C ASN A 52 -17.21 -14.76 -3.50
N ASN A 53 -16.62 -15.95 -3.67
CA ASN A 53 -15.30 -16.28 -3.12
C ASN A 53 -14.12 -16.07 -4.09
N TYR A 54 -14.34 -15.48 -5.27
CA TYR A 54 -13.29 -15.19 -6.25
C TYR A 54 -13.13 -13.68 -6.49
N HIS A 55 -11.88 -13.26 -6.68
CA HIS A 55 -11.42 -11.87 -6.60
C HIS A 55 -12.27 -10.88 -7.42
N SER A 56 -12.70 -9.80 -6.77
CA SER A 56 -13.54 -8.72 -7.32
C SER A 56 -13.01 -8.07 -8.61
N PHE A 57 -11.72 -8.22 -8.91
CA PHE A 57 -11.11 -7.70 -10.13
C PHE A 57 -11.42 -8.58 -11.36
N ASP A 58 -11.48 -9.90 -11.20
CA ASP A 58 -11.75 -10.83 -12.31
C ASP A 58 -13.22 -10.74 -12.74
N ILE A 59 -14.13 -10.50 -11.79
CA ILE A 59 -15.56 -10.22 -12.05
C ILE A 59 -15.74 -8.87 -12.76
N LEU A 60 -14.93 -7.86 -12.40
CA LEU A 60 -15.00 -6.54 -13.03
C LEU A 60 -14.47 -6.57 -14.47
N VAL A 61 -13.43 -7.37 -14.74
CA VAL A 61 -12.95 -7.66 -16.10
C VAL A 61 -13.96 -8.48 -16.89
N PHE A 62 -14.62 -9.47 -16.27
CA PHE A 62 -15.69 -10.26 -16.90
C PHE A 62 -16.87 -9.37 -17.31
N ASN A 63 -17.35 -8.52 -16.41
CA ASN A 63 -18.44 -7.57 -16.70
C ASN A 63 -18.03 -6.54 -17.76
N PHE A 64 -16.78 -6.09 -17.77
CA PHE A 64 -16.26 -5.18 -18.80
C PHE A 64 -16.23 -5.82 -20.19
N CYS A 65 -15.87 -7.10 -20.30
CA CYS A 65 -15.87 -7.85 -21.57
C CYS A 65 -17.28 -8.21 -22.08
N GLN A 66 -18.32 -8.14 -21.24
CA GLN A 66 -19.70 -8.37 -21.65
C GLN A 66 -20.37 -7.14 -22.29
N LEU A 67 -19.75 -5.96 -22.19
CA LEU A 67 -20.26 -4.73 -22.79
C LEU A 67 -20.28 -4.82 -24.32
N HIS A 68 -21.40 -4.44 -24.91
CA HIS A 68 -21.67 -4.64 -26.34
C HIS A 68 -20.58 -4.02 -27.23
N TRP A 69 -20.18 -2.78 -26.95
CA TRP A 69 -19.14 -2.07 -27.70
C TRP A 69 -17.74 -2.71 -27.62
N VAL A 70 -17.45 -3.45 -26.54
CA VAL A 70 -16.17 -4.18 -26.38
C VAL A 70 -16.18 -5.43 -27.26
N LYS A 71 -17.32 -6.12 -27.36
CA LYS A 71 -17.51 -7.24 -28.29
C LYS A 71 -17.36 -6.77 -29.74
N ASP A 72 -17.96 -5.64 -30.08
CA ASP A 72 -17.93 -5.07 -31.43
C ASP A 72 -16.50 -4.60 -31.81
N PHE A 73 -15.78 -3.97 -30.87
CA PHE A 73 -14.39 -3.57 -31.07
C PHE A 73 -13.44 -4.78 -31.25
N LEU A 74 -13.68 -5.87 -30.53
CA LEU A 74 -12.90 -7.10 -30.67
C LEU A 74 -13.23 -7.84 -31.96
N ALA A 75 -14.50 -7.90 -32.37
CA ALA A 75 -14.94 -8.50 -33.63
C ALA A 75 -14.32 -7.78 -34.84
N GLN A 76 -14.32 -6.44 -34.81
CA GLN A 76 -13.78 -5.60 -35.89
C GLN A 76 -12.26 -5.73 -36.06
N LYS A 77 -11.52 -6.08 -35.00
CA LYS A 77 -10.05 -6.15 -35.03
C LYS A 77 -9.50 -7.55 -35.22
N LEU A 78 -10.32 -8.59 -35.02
CA LEU A 78 -9.94 -9.99 -35.18
C LEU A 78 -10.54 -10.68 -36.41
N SER A 79 -11.39 -10.01 -37.21
CA SER A 79 -12.01 -10.59 -38.43
C SER A 79 -12.66 -11.95 -38.18
N ILE A 80 -13.46 -12.05 -37.11
CA ILE A 80 -14.22 -13.26 -36.80
C ILE A 80 -15.69 -12.94 -37.10
N ASP A 81 -16.21 -13.51 -38.19
CA ASP A 81 -17.64 -13.51 -38.47
C ASP A 81 -18.35 -14.37 -37.41
N LEU A 82 -19.26 -13.74 -36.67
CA LEU A 82 -20.17 -14.39 -35.75
C LEU A 82 -21.52 -14.54 -36.45
N GLU A 83 -21.56 -15.38 -37.49
CA GLU A 83 -22.83 -15.94 -37.97
C GLU A 83 -22.99 -17.38 -37.48
N THR A 84 -24.21 -17.65 -37.06
CA THR A 84 -24.72 -18.87 -36.42
C THR A 84 -24.52 -20.11 -37.27
N GLU A 85 -23.56 -20.95 -36.92
CA GLU A 85 -23.59 -22.40 -37.21
C GLU A 85 -22.98 -23.19 -36.04
N GLU A 86 -23.86 -23.67 -35.15
CA GLU A 86 -23.53 -24.67 -34.13
C GLU A 86 -23.12 -25.98 -34.83
N THR A 87 -21.99 -26.55 -34.42
CA THR A 87 -21.83 -27.97 -33.99
C THR A 87 -20.39 -28.50 -34.20
N ASN A 88 -19.55 -27.91 -35.06
CA ASN A 88 -18.26 -28.54 -35.42
C ASN A 88 -16.98 -27.99 -34.73
N TYR A 89 -17.04 -26.91 -33.95
CA TYR A 89 -15.83 -26.32 -33.34
C TYR A 89 -15.24 -27.07 -32.13
N HIS A 90 -15.99 -27.98 -31.51
CA HIS A 90 -15.52 -28.66 -30.29
C HIS A 90 -14.37 -29.64 -30.53
N LEU A 91 -14.23 -30.18 -31.75
CA LEU A 91 -13.19 -31.17 -32.05
C LEU A 91 -11.83 -30.53 -32.41
N GLU A 92 -11.80 -29.32 -32.98
CA GLU A 92 -10.57 -28.64 -33.39
C GLU A 92 -9.86 -27.89 -32.24
N LEU A 93 -10.63 -27.29 -31.32
CA LEU A 93 -10.06 -26.61 -30.14
C LEU A 93 -9.28 -27.56 -29.23
N THR A 94 -9.63 -28.85 -29.24
CA THR A 94 -8.96 -29.87 -28.41
C THR A 94 -7.57 -30.24 -28.93
N LYS A 95 -7.32 -30.11 -30.25
CA LYS A 95 -6.00 -30.41 -30.84
C LYS A 95 -5.02 -29.23 -30.76
N GLN A 96 -5.49 -27.98 -30.83
CA GLN A 96 -4.58 -26.81 -30.75
C GLN A 96 -4.14 -26.46 -29.32
N HIS A 97 -4.90 -26.83 -28.29
CA HIS A 97 -4.61 -26.45 -26.89
C HIS A 97 -3.54 -27.30 -26.18
N GLN A 98 -2.80 -28.14 -26.91
CA GLN A 98 -1.64 -28.86 -26.39
C GLN A 98 -0.32 -28.07 -26.50
N SER A 99 -0.30 -26.86 -27.07
CA SER A 99 0.91 -26.05 -27.19
C SER A 99 1.01 -24.94 -26.11
N ASN A 100 1.98 -25.14 -25.20
CA ASN A 100 2.63 -24.18 -24.30
C ASN A 100 1.75 -23.23 -23.41
N PRO A 101 1.65 -23.47 -22.08
CA PRO A 101 0.88 -22.65 -21.14
C PRO A 101 1.54 -21.30 -20.77
N THR A 102 2.58 -20.87 -21.47
CA THR A 102 3.37 -19.67 -21.14
C THR A 102 2.95 -18.39 -21.89
N LYS A 103 2.09 -18.47 -22.90
CA LYS A 103 1.74 -17.31 -23.75
C LYS A 103 0.64 -16.39 -23.18
N GLY A 104 -0.25 -16.88 -22.31
CA GLY A 104 -1.40 -16.11 -21.79
C GLY A 104 -1.07 -14.98 -20.80
N LEU A 105 0.05 -15.07 -20.07
CA LEU A 105 0.49 -14.00 -19.15
C LEU A 105 1.07 -12.77 -19.88
N GLY A 106 1.48 -12.92 -21.14
CA GLY A 106 2.02 -11.83 -21.94
C GLY A 106 0.97 -10.76 -22.25
N TYR A 107 -0.24 -11.18 -22.60
CA TYR A 107 -1.29 -10.27 -23.04
C TYR A 107 -1.81 -9.38 -21.90
N ILE A 108 -1.97 -9.92 -20.69
CA ILE A 108 -2.34 -9.13 -19.49
C ILE A 108 -1.25 -8.09 -19.17
N LYS A 109 0.03 -8.45 -19.35
CA LYS A 109 1.15 -7.52 -19.15
C LYS A 109 1.15 -6.41 -20.20
N VAL A 110 0.83 -6.75 -21.46
CA VAL A 110 0.69 -5.79 -22.56
C VAL A 110 -0.47 -4.85 -22.29
N ILE A 111 -1.68 -5.37 -22.02
CA ILE A 111 -2.87 -4.54 -21.69
C ILE A 111 -2.56 -3.58 -20.54
N ARG A 112 -2.03 -4.09 -19.43
CA ARG A 112 -1.70 -3.25 -18.27
C ARG A 112 -0.68 -2.17 -18.62
N ASN A 113 0.36 -2.50 -19.37
CA ASN A 113 1.39 -1.53 -19.76
C ASN A 113 0.80 -0.49 -20.73
N SER A 114 -0.05 -0.89 -21.66
CA SER A 114 -0.78 0.01 -22.58
C SER A 114 -1.75 0.92 -21.83
N SER A 115 -2.48 0.41 -20.83
CA SER A 115 -3.34 1.23 -19.97
C SER A 115 -2.54 2.25 -19.16
N ILE A 116 -1.40 1.86 -18.59
CA ILE A 116 -0.50 2.79 -17.89
C ILE A 116 -0.01 3.88 -18.85
N LEU A 117 0.45 3.51 -20.04
CA LEU A 117 0.90 4.46 -21.06
C LEU A 117 -0.20 5.42 -21.49
N PHE A 118 -1.43 4.91 -21.67
CA PHE A 118 -2.59 5.73 -21.97
C PHE A 118 -2.87 6.75 -20.87
N PHE A 119 -2.90 6.32 -19.60
CA PHE A 119 -3.10 7.25 -18.48
C PHE A 119 -1.95 8.24 -18.32
N VAL A 120 -0.69 7.82 -18.48
CA VAL A 120 0.48 8.71 -18.44
C VAL A 120 0.41 9.74 -19.58
N PHE A 121 0.04 9.31 -20.78
CA PHE A 121 -0.11 10.21 -21.93
C PHE A 121 -1.25 11.21 -21.68
N PHE A 122 -2.42 10.74 -21.27
CA PHE A 122 -3.59 11.61 -21.08
C PHE A 122 -3.43 12.55 -19.88
N PHE A 123 -2.89 12.05 -18.78
CA PHE A 123 -2.57 12.86 -17.60
C PHE A 123 -1.44 13.84 -17.89
N GLY A 124 -0.39 13.40 -18.60
CA GLY A 124 0.71 14.25 -19.05
C GLY A 124 0.24 15.35 -20.01
N TYR A 125 -0.64 15.00 -20.95
CA TYR A 125 -1.27 15.95 -21.86
C TYR A 125 -2.14 16.95 -21.10
N SER A 126 -3.01 16.47 -20.19
CA SER A 126 -3.83 17.32 -19.33
C SER A 126 -2.99 18.24 -18.43
N LEU A 127 -1.84 17.77 -17.95
CA LEU A 127 -0.92 18.57 -17.16
C LEU A 127 -0.19 19.61 -18.03
N SER A 128 0.19 19.23 -19.27
CA SER A 128 0.81 20.14 -20.23
C SER A 128 -0.14 21.25 -20.72
N THR A 129 -1.46 21.01 -20.69
CA THR A 129 -2.45 22.05 -20.95
C THR A 129 -2.63 23.00 -19.77
N LEU A 130 -2.29 22.57 -18.56
CA LEU A 130 -2.31 23.42 -17.35
C LEU A 130 -0.99 24.19 -17.17
N ILE A 131 0.13 23.63 -17.65
CA ILE A 131 1.46 24.24 -17.58
C ILE A 131 2.09 24.20 -18.99
N PRO A 132 2.03 25.31 -19.74
CA PRO A 132 2.66 25.41 -21.06
C PRO A 132 4.16 25.09 -21.00
N ILE A 133 4.66 24.31 -21.97
CA ILE A 133 6.06 23.82 -22.01
C ILE A 133 7.09 24.97 -22.00
N GLU A 134 6.71 26.11 -22.57
CA GLU A 134 7.49 27.35 -22.59
C GLU A 134 7.76 27.95 -21.20
N ASN A 135 6.91 27.66 -20.20
CA ASN A 135 7.04 28.16 -18.83
C ASN A 135 7.64 27.12 -17.86
N VAL A 136 7.99 25.92 -18.33
CA VAL A 136 8.49 24.84 -17.46
C VAL A 136 9.82 25.20 -16.81
N ASN A 137 10.69 25.95 -17.52
CA ASN A 137 11.96 26.41 -16.95
C ASN A 137 11.73 27.43 -15.83
N ASP A 138 10.79 28.38 -16.00
CA ASP A 138 10.44 29.34 -14.95
C ASP A 138 9.74 28.66 -13.77
N PHE A 139 8.93 27.63 -14.03
CA PHE A 139 8.25 26.84 -13.00
C PHE A 139 9.24 26.02 -12.16
N VAL A 140 10.28 25.42 -12.78
CA VAL A 140 11.32 24.66 -12.07
C VAL A 140 12.23 25.58 -11.25
N VAL A 141 12.54 26.78 -11.74
CA VAL A 141 13.31 27.81 -11.00
C VAL A 141 12.51 28.37 -9.81
N GLN A 142 11.17 28.37 -9.88
CA GLN A 142 10.29 28.82 -8.79
C GLN A 142 10.02 27.77 -7.71
N ILE A 143 10.52 26.53 -7.84
CA ILE A 143 10.35 25.51 -6.80
C ILE A 143 11.15 25.91 -5.56
N PRO A 144 10.52 26.05 -4.37
CA PRO A 144 11.22 26.42 -3.14
C PRO A 144 12.29 25.40 -2.76
N ASN A 145 13.40 25.85 -2.15
CA ASN A 145 14.50 24.98 -1.71
C ASN A 145 14.02 23.87 -0.75
N GLU A 146 12.96 24.13 0.01
CA GLU A 146 12.28 23.22 0.90
C GLU A 146 11.84 21.95 0.18
N PHE A 147 11.38 22.04 -1.08
CA PHE A 147 11.00 20.88 -1.88
C PHE A 147 12.18 19.90 -2.04
N TYR A 148 13.35 20.39 -2.42
CA TYR A 148 14.52 19.54 -2.68
C TYR A 148 15.06 18.92 -1.39
N ILE A 149 15.06 19.68 -0.30
CA ILE A 149 15.40 19.17 1.03
C ILE A 149 14.43 18.06 1.42
N MET A 150 13.13 18.30 1.26
CA MET A 150 12.09 17.35 1.65
C MET A 150 12.02 16.14 0.72
N LEU A 151 12.45 16.27 -0.54
CA LEU A 151 12.68 15.15 -1.45
C LEU A 151 13.79 14.25 -0.94
N ALA A 152 14.93 14.81 -0.53
CA ALA A 152 16.02 14.04 0.05
C ALA A 152 15.59 13.38 1.37
N VAL A 153 14.93 14.14 2.25
CA VAL A 153 14.38 13.62 3.52
C VAL A 153 13.43 12.45 3.26
N GLY A 154 12.43 12.61 2.39
CA GLY A 154 11.47 11.55 2.06
C GLY A 154 12.14 10.31 1.49
N PHE A 155 13.15 10.48 0.64
CA PHE A 155 13.93 9.37 0.09
C PHE A 155 14.66 8.58 1.19
N PHE A 156 15.49 9.24 2.01
CA PHE A 156 16.27 8.55 3.03
C PHE A 156 15.40 7.99 4.15
N ALA A 157 14.37 8.73 4.55
CA ALA A 157 13.46 8.30 5.59
C ALA A 157 12.66 7.06 5.14
N GLN A 158 12.18 7.02 3.89
CA GLN A 158 11.52 5.82 3.34
C GLN A 158 12.48 4.65 3.10
N LEU A 159 13.75 4.92 2.80
CA LEU A 159 14.74 3.86 2.66
C LEU A 159 14.94 3.10 3.97
N VAL A 160 15.02 3.83 5.08
CA VAL A 160 15.10 3.25 6.42
C VAL A 160 13.77 2.59 6.79
N ASP A 161 12.66 3.26 6.53
CA ASP A 161 11.33 2.77 6.86
C ASP A 161 10.96 1.48 6.11
N GLY A 162 11.04 1.44 4.79
CA GLY A 162 10.74 0.20 4.07
C GLY A 162 11.71 -0.95 4.38
N ALA A 163 12.91 -0.67 4.89
CA ALA A 163 13.87 -1.71 5.21
C ALA A 163 13.80 -2.21 6.66
N LEU A 164 13.29 -1.41 7.60
CA LEU A 164 13.29 -1.67 9.04
C LEU A 164 11.94 -1.45 9.73
N GLY A 165 10.97 -0.86 9.03
CA GLY A 165 9.62 -0.50 9.46
C GLY A 165 9.58 0.66 10.44
N LEU A 166 10.48 1.64 10.31
CA LEU A 166 10.46 2.88 11.10
C LEU A 166 11.24 4.00 10.42
N GLY A 167 10.94 5.24 10.81
CA GLY A 167 11.83 6.38 10.60
C GLY A 167 11.24 7.49 9.75
N TYR A 168 10.31 7.16 8.83
CA TYR A 168 9.75 8.14 7.91
C TYR A 168 9.15 9.34 8.64
N GLY A 169 8.15 9.09 9.49
CA GLY A 169 7.52 10.14 10.27
C GLY A 169 8.49 10.90 11.16
N MET A 170 9.27 10.24 12.02
CA MET A 170 10.15 10.97 12.95
C MET A 170 11.19 11.83 12.25
N THR A 171 11.77 11.35 11.15
CA THR A 171 12.77 12.12 10.38
C THR A 171 12.10 13.29 9.67
N SER A 172 10.91 13.10 9.11
CA SER A 172 10.14 14.16 8.45
C SER A 172 9.64 15.21 9.45
N ALA A 173 9.16 14.77 10.63
CA ALA A 173 8.73 15.62 11.73
C ALA A 173 9.89 16.47 12.24
N ALA A 174 11.05 15.88 12.48
CA ALA A 174 12.25 16.62 12.88
C ALA A 174 12.64 17.71 11.86
N ALA A 175 12.60 17.38 10.56
CA ALA A 175 12.90 18.34 9.50
C ALA A 175 11.87 19.48 9.44
N MET A 176 10.58 19.15 9.42
CA MET A 176 9.50 20.16 9.34
C MET A 176 9.39 21.01 10.61
N MET A 177 9.61 20.43 11.79
CA MET A 177 9.63 21.19 13.05
C MET A 177 10.79 22.20 13.07
N SER A 178 11.91 21.88 12.42
CA SER A 178 13.03 22.82 12.29
C SER A 178 12.72 24.02 11.38
N MET A 179 11.72 23.88 10.49
CA MET A 179 11.19 24.95 9.64
C MET A 179 10.15 25.82 10.37
N GLY A 180 9.76 25.45 11.61
CA GLY A 180 8.79 26.21 12.40
C GLY A 180 7.34 26.06 11.94
N ILE A 181 7.02 24.96 11.25
CA ILE A 181 5.66 24.66 10.78
C ILE A 181 4.78 24.25 11.96
N LYS A 182 3.49 24.63 11.94
CA LYS A 182 2.54 24.26 12.99
C LYS A 182 2.38 22.75 13.12
N LEU A 183 2.23 22.25 14.35
CA LEU A 183 2.13 20.82 14.66
C LEU A 183 1.06 20.06 13.84
N PRO A 184 -0.20 20.52 13.73
CA PRO A 184 -1.21 19.81 12.95
C PRO A 184 -0.83 19.73 11.47
N ALA A 185 -0.25 20.81 10.91
CA ALA A 185 0.20 20.84 9.53
C ALA A 185 1.42 19.93 9.27
N ILE A 186 2.35 19.83 10.24
CA ILE A 186 3.45 18.85 10.20
C ILE A 186 2.88 17.44 10.11
N SER A 187 2.02 17.08 11.05
CA SER A 187 1.46 15.72 11.09
C SER A 187 0.64 15.43 9.83
N GLY A 188 -0.24 16.33 9.40
CA GLY A 188 -1.03 16.18 8.18
C GLY A 188 -0.17 16.01 6.93
N SER A 189 0.89 16.80 6.78
CA SER A 189 1.80 16.72 5.62
C SER A 189 2.56 15.39 5.59
N ILE A 190 3.06 14.93 6.74
CA ILE A 190 3.77 13.67 6.88
C ILE A 190 2.86 12.50 6.51
N HIS A 191 1.67 12.41 7.11
CA HIS A 191 0.76 11.29 6.86
C HIS A 191 0.25 11.29 5.42
N THR A 192 0.03 12.47 4.83
CA THR A 192 -0.32 12.59 3.41
C THR A 192 0.78 11.99 2.54
N ALA A 193 2.05 12.30 2.83
CA ALA A 193 3.16 11.74 2.08
C ALA A 193 3.37 10.25 2.35
N GLU A 194 3.28 9.83 3.61
CA GLU A 194 3.41 8.43 4.04
C GLU A 194 2.32 7.54 3.46
N MET A 195 1.11 8.05 3.25
CA MET A 195 0.05 7.30 2.59
C MET A 195 0.51 6.79 1.22
N PHE A 196 1.17 7.64 0.42
CA PHE A 196 1.69 7.23 -0.89
C PHE A 196 2.93 6.35 -0.78
N SER A 197 3.91 6.72 0.05
CA SER A 197 5.15 5.96 0.18
C SER A 197 4.90 4.57 0.80
N SER A 198 4.03 4.48 1.81
CA SER A 198 3.59 3.24 2.44
C SER A 198 2.72 2.40 1.53
N ALA A 199 1.89 2.99 0.66
CA ALA A 199 1.19 2.23 -0.37
C ALA A 199 2.18 1.49 -1.29
N VAL A 200 3.21 2.19 -1.79
CA VAL A 200 4.25 1.60 -2.65
C VAL A 200 5.10 0.58 -1.87
N SER A 201 5.48 0.91 -0.64
CA SER A 201 6.27 0.04 0.24
C SER A 201 5.50 -1.24 0.60
N GLY A 202 4.29 -1.09 1.15
CA GLY A 202 3.40 -2.19 1.52
C GLY A 202 3.06 -3.10 0.34
N TYR A 203 2.79 -2.52 -0.84
CA TYR A 203 2.59 -3.31 -2.07
C TYR A 203 3.86 -4.08 -2.46
N SER A 204 5.03 -3.46 -2.39
CA SER A 204 6.31 -4.11 -2.69
C SER A 204 6.59 -5.27 -1.73
N HIS A 205 6.36 -5.08 -0.43
CA HIS A 205 6.45 -6.14 0.57
C HIS A 205 5.44 -7.26 0.34
N TYR A 206 4.21 -6.94 -0.02
CA TYR A 206 3.19 -7.93 -0.38
C TYR A 206 3.64 -8.77 -1.58
N ARG A 207 4.17 -8.14 -2.63
CA ARG A 207 4.70 -8.81 -3.83
C ARG A 207 5.88 -9.72 -3.51
N PHE A 208 6.71 -9.36 -2.53
CA PHE A 208 7.84 -10.18 -2.08
C PHE A 208 7.47 -11.29 -1.07
N GLY A 209 6.19 -11.39 -0.69
CA GLY A 209 5.71 -12.40 0.25
C GLY A 209 6.03 -12.08 1.71
N ASN A 210 6.23 -10.80 2.04
CA ASN A 210 6.68 -10.33 3.36
C ASN A 210 5.52 -10.05 4.32
N VAL A 211 4.27 -10.34 3.92
CA VAL A 211 3.07 -9.92 4.65
C VAL A 211 2.40 -11.10 5.34
N ASN A 212 2.19 -10.96 6.65
CA ASN A 212 1.35 -11.85 7.44
C ASN A 212 -0.06 -11.27 7.57
N LYS A 213 -1.02 -11.87 6.84
CA LYS A 213 -2.41 -11.38 6.78
C LYS A 213 -3.10 -11.29 8.15
N LYS A 214 -2.86 -12.25 9.05
CA LYS A 214 -3.46 -12.22 10.39
C LYS A 214 -2.92 -11.03 11.19
N MET A 215 -1.60 -10.86 11.19
CA MET A 215 -0.97 -9.74 11.90
C MET A 215 -1.35 -8.38 11.28
N LEU A 216 -1.55 -8.31 9.97
CA LEU A 216 -2.04 -7.11 9.27
C LEU A 216 -3.36 -6.64 9.85
N VAL A 217 -4.38 -7.51 9.89
CA VAL A 217 -5.72 -7.15 10.37
C VAL A 217 -5.71 -6.71 11.83
N TRP A 218 -4.97 -7.43 12.68
CA TRP A 218 -4.85 -7.13 14.11
C TRP A 218 -4.04 -5.86 14.42
N LEU A 219 -3.33 -5.30 13.45
CA LEU A 219 -2.61 -4.02 13.59
C LEU A 219 -3.37 -2.88 12.91
N ALA A 220 -3.79 -3.08 11.65
CA ALA A 220 -4.37 -2.06 10.81
C ALA A 220 -5.72 -1.55 11.32
N ILE A 221 -6.67 -2.44 11.66
CA ILE A 221 -8.00 -2.02 12.15
C ILE A 221 -7.90 -1.15 13.41
N PRO A 222 -7.28 -1.62 14.51
CA PRO A 222 -7.14 -0.79 15.70
C PRO A 222 -6.22 0.41 15.47
N GLY A 223 -5.22 0.28 14.59
CA GLY A 223 -4.33 1.38 14.21
C GLY A 223 -5.05 2.51 13.51
N VAL A 224 -6.00 2.21 12.61
CA VAL A 224 -6.87 3.20 11.96
C VAL A 224 -7.68 3.98 13.00
N VAL A 225 -8.30 3.28 13.94
CA VAL A 225 -9.05 3.93 15.03
C VAL A 225 -8.13 4.82 15.87
N GLY A 226 -6.93 4.31 16.20
CA GLY A 226 -5.91 5.09 16.91
C GLY A 226 -5.53 6.35 16.14
N ALA A 227 -5.23 6.24 14.84
CA ALA A 227 -4.82 7.35 14.00
C ALA A 227 -5.89 8.43 13.87
N VAL A 228 -7.16 8.06 13.71
CA VAL A 228 -8.27 9.04 13.69
C VAL A 228 -8.30 9.81 15.01
N LEU A 229 -8.26 9.12 16.16
CA LEU A 229 -8.28 9.77 17.47
C LEU A 229 -7.02 10.62 17.72
N GLY A 230 -5.85 10.15 17.31
CA GLY A 230 -4.59 10.89 17.43
C GLY A 230 -4.56 12.14 16.56
N SER A 231 -5.12 12.06 15.34
CA SER A 231 -5.25 13.19 14.42
C SER A 231 -6.18 14.24 15.00
N LEU A 232 -7.39 13.85 15.42
CA LEU A 232 -8.34 14.76 16.06
C LEU A 232 -7.73 15.42 17.30
N PHE A 233 -6.98 14.65 18.09
CA PHE A 233 -6.35 15.17 19.30
C PHE A 233 -5.27 16.21 19.00
N VAL A 234 -4.35 15.95 18.06
CA VAL A 234 -3.31 16.93 17.70
C VAL A 234 -3.90 18.16 17.01
N ILE A 235 -4.95 18.03 16.21
CA ILE A 235 -5.68 19.17 15.64
C ILE A 235 -6.19 20.05 16.77
N TYR A 236 -6.93 19.46 17.72
CA TYR A 236 -7.49 20.18 18.85
C TYR A 236 -6.43 20.90 19.70
N ILE A 237 -5.40 20.18 20.16
CA ILE A 237 -4.38 20.80 21.01
C ILE A 237 -3.44 21.73 20.25
N GLY A 238 -3.23 21.50 18.95
CA GLY A 238 -2.32 22.27 18.11
C GLY A 238 -2.93 23.60 17.67
N GLU A 239 -4.25 23.70 17.60
CA GLU A 239 -4.97 24.96 17.33
C GLU A 239 -5.24 25.75 18.62
N GLU A 240 -5.69 25.10 19.70
CA GLU A 240 -6.11 25.79 20.93
C GLU A 240 -4.95 26.02 21.92
N TYR A 241 -3.96 25.13 21.97
CA TYR A 241 -2.87 25.13 22.95
C TYR A 241 -1.48 25.06 22.31
N GLU A 242 -1.29 25.69 21.15
CA GLU A 242 -0.09 25.60 20.30
C GLU A 242 1.23 25.78 21.10
N TYR A 243 1.28 26.80 21.97
CA TYR A 243 2.44 27.13 22.79
C TYR A 243 2.91 25.98 23.69
N TYR A 244 1.97 25.21 24.25
CA TYR A 244 2.27 24.06 25.12
C TYR A 244 2.39 22.75 24.33
N ALA A 245 1.62 22.61 23.26
CA ALA A 245 1.60 21.42 22.42
C ALA A 245 2.96 21.18 21.76
N TYR A 246 3.59 22.23 21.23
CA TYR A 246 4.86 22.11 20.51
C TYR A 246 6.02 21.54 21.35
N PRO A 247 6.37 22.09 22.53
CA PRO A 247 7.42 21.51 23.37
C PRO A 247 7.02 20.14 23.92
N PHE A 248 5.74 19.88 24.15
CA PHE A 248 5.25 18.58 24.60
C PHE A 248 5.48 17.49 23.53
N VAL A 249 5.12 17.75 22.27
CA VAL A 249 5.36 16.83 21.15
C VAL A 249 6.87 16.66 20.91
N ALA A 250 7.64 17.75 20.97
CA ALA A 250 9.11 17.68 20.84
C ALA A 250 9.74 16.79 21.92
N LEU A 251 9.29 16.92 23.17
CA LEU A 251 9.73 16.08 24.29
C LEU A 251 9.31 14.61 24.10
N TYR A 252 8.07 14.38 23.69
CA TYR A 252 7.56 13.05 23.38
C TYR A 252 8.41 12.35 22.29
N LEU A 253 8.71 13.04 21.19
CA LEU A 253 9.58 12.52 20.13
C LEU A 253 11.00 12.27 20.63
N ALA A 254 11.53 13.15 21.49
CA ALA A 254 12.84 12.94 22.11
C ALA A 254 12.87 11.67 22.98
N LEU A 255 11.83 11.43 23.79
CA LEU A 255 11.72 10.22 24.62
C LEU A 255 11.65 8.94 23.76
N ILE A 256 10.92 8.98 22.65
CA ILE A 256 10.88 7.88 21.69
C ILE A 256 12.25 7.65 21.06
N ALA A 257 12.94 8.71 20.65
CA ALA A 257 14.26 8.64 20.06
C ALA A 257 15.30 8.09 21.05
N ILE A 258 15.27 8.52 22.32
CA ILE A 258 16.11 7.97 23.40
C ILE A 258 15.84 6.47 23.58
N ARG A 259 14.57 6.06 23.58
CA ARG A 259 14.21 4.64 23.65
C ARG A 259 14.76 3.86 22.46
N LEU A 260 14.67 4.41 21.25
CA LEU A 260 15.24 3.82 20.02
C LEU A 260 16.76 3.68 20.11
N PHE A 261 17.44 4.71 20.59
CA PHE A 261 18.89 4.69 20.84
C PHE A 261 19.25 3.58 21.83
N ALA A 262 18.55 3.48 22.96
CA ALA A 262 18.78 2.42 23.95
C ALA A 262 18.55 1.01 23.37
N LEU A 263 17.55 0.85 22.49
CA LEU A 263 17.30 -0.42 21.81
C LEU A 263 18.43 -0.83 20.86
N ALA A 264 19.20 0.12 20.32
CA ALA A 264 20.32 -0.16 19.42
C ALA A 264 21.45 -0.97 20.08
N PHE A 265 21.55 -0.93 21.41
CA PHE A 265 22.58 -1.63 22.19
C PHE A 265 22.07 -2.90 22.89
N LYS A 266 20.78 -3.22 22.79
CA LYS A 266 20.19 -4.37 23.46
C LYS A 266 20.53 -5.68 22.73
N LYS A 267 21.03 -6.69 23.47
CA LYS A 267 21.39 -8.01 22.92
C LYS A 267 20.18 -8.82 22.46
N LYS A 268 20.41 -9.81 21.56
CA LYS A 268 19.41 -10.65 20.87
C LYS A 268 18.31 -11.15 21.79
N VAL A 269 17.06 -11.06 21.31
CA VAL A 269 15.87 -11.32 22.12
C VAL A 269 15.31 -12.73 21.94
N VAL A 270 14.96 -13.37 23.07
CA VAL A 270 14.20 -14.62 23.12
C VAL A 270 12.77 -14.40 22.61
N ARG A 271 12.26 -15.32 21.79
CA ARG A 271 10.90 -15.26 21.23
C ARG A 271 9.86 -15.24 22.37
N LYS A 272 9.02 -14.19 22.40
CA LYS A 272 7.90 -14.07 23.35
C LYS A 272 6.57 -13.98 22.61
N LYS A 273 5.53 -14.65 23.13
CA LYS A 273 4.17 -14.47 22.61
C LYS A 273 3.70 -13.04 22.85
N ILE A 274 3.09 -12.43 21.84
CA ILE A 274 2.50 -11.09 21.93
C ILE A 274 1.01 -11.29 22.15
N LYS A 275 0.52 -10.97 23.35
CA LYS A 275 -0.89 -11.18 23.71
C LYS A 275 -1.81 -10.03 23.27
N LYS A 276 -1.26 -8.84 23.00
CA LYS A 276 -2.03 -7.61 22.73
C LYS A 276 -1.60 -6.91 21.44
N LEU A 277 -1.78 -7.56 20.27
CA LEU A 277 -1.50 -6.93 18.98
C LEU A 277 -2.42 -5.74 18.72
N SER A 278 -3.70 -5.85 19.08
CA SER A 278 -4.68 -4.81 18.80
C SER A 278 -4.38 -3.52 19.54
N PHE A 279 -4.08 -3.64 20.85
CA PHE A 279 -3.65 -2.49 21.65
C PHE A 279 -2.36 -1.87 21.10
N LEU A 280 -1.43 -2.70 20.61
CA LEU A 280 -0.21 -2.20 19.98
C LEU A 280 -0.51 -1.40 18.71
N GLY A 281 -1.38 -1.92 17.84
CA GLY A 281 -1.85 -1.22 16.63
C GLY A 281 -2.51 0.11 16.98
N PHE A 282 -3.47 0.11 17.91
CA PHE A 282 -4.14 1.32 18.41
C PHE A 282 -3.16 2.36 18.95
N SER A 283 -2.29 1.95 19.89
CA SER A 283 -1.28 2.86 20.43
C SER A 283 -0.34 3.37 19.34
N GLY A 284 0.04 2.50 18.39
CA GLY A 284 0.87 2.87 17.26
C GLY A 284 0.23 3.99 16.45
N GLY A 285 -0.97 3.76 15.93
CA GLY A 285 -1.68 4.75 15.10
C GLY A 285 -1.99 6.04 15.82
N PHE A 286 -2.40 5.99 17.10
CA PHE A 286 -2.66 7.21 17.88
C PHE A 286 -1.43 8.08 18.00
N PHE A 287 -0.33 7.49 18.45
CA PHE A 287 0.91 8.20 18.66
C PHE A 287 1.61 8.57 17.34
N ASP A 288 1.31 7.86 16.26
CA ASP A 288 1.73 8.21 14.93
C ASP A 288 1.10 9.50 14.45
N ALA A 289 -0.24 9.55 14.44
CA ALA A 289 -0.99 10.75 14.08
C ALA A 289 -0.74 11.93 15.02
N PHE A 290 -0.54 11.67 16.30
CA PHE A 290 -0.32 12.72 17.30
C PHE A 290 1.03 13.43 17.12
N GLY A 291 2.11 12.68 16.91
CA GLY A 291 3.47 13.22 16.86
C GLY A 291 4.13 13.24 15.48
N GLY A 292 3.46 12.70 14.46
CA GLY A 292 4.00 12.55 13.11
C GLY A 292 5.12 11.52 13.00
N GLY A 293 5.15 10.45 13.80
CA GLY A 293 6.24 9.45 13.73
C GLY A 293 6.29 8.36 14.82
N GLY A 294 5.14 7.96 15.35
CA GLY A 294 5.01 7.02 16.46
C GLY A 294 4.96 5.55 16.03
N TRP A 295 4.54 5.25 14.80
CA TRP A 295 4.22 3.89 14.35
C TRP A 295 5.40 2.93 14.44
N GLY A 296 6.50 3.22 13.75
CA GLY A 296 7.68 2.36 13.75
C GLY A 296 8.31 2.12 15.14
N PRO A 297 8.59 3.17 15.93
CA PRO A 297 9.15 3.02 17.27
C PRO A 297 8.24 2.27 18.24
N ILE A 298 6.93 2.39 18.11
CA ILE A 298 5.99 1.71 19.01
C ILE A 298 5.70 0.31 18.51
N VAL A 299 5.23 0.16 17.28
CA VAL A 299 4.78 -1.12 16.72
C VAL A 299 5.97 -1.97 16.32
N THR A 300 6.78 -1.49 15.36
CA THR A 300 7.86 -2.29 14.77
C THR A 300 8.92 -2.66 15.77
N SER A 301 9.42 -1.69 16.54
CA SER A 301 10.43 -1.96 17.55
C SER A 301 9.92 -3.00 18.58
N THR A 302 8.64 -2.95 18.97
CA THR A 302 8.04 -3.91 19.91
C THR A 302 7.91 -5.30 19.29
N LEU A 303 7.55 -5.41 18.01
CA LEU A 303 7.45 -6.70 17.32
C LEU A 303 8.83 -7.33 17.10
N LEU A 304 9.82 -6.55 16.66
CA LEU A 304 11.20 -7.00 16.45
C LEU A 304 11.87 -7.39 17.77
N THR A 305 11.69 -6.58 18.82
CA THR A 305 12.20 -6.89 20.16
C THR A 305 11.50 -8.07 20.82
N LYS A 306 10.41 -8.61 20.26
CA LYS A 306 9.81 -9.88 20.74
C LYS A 306 10.25 -11.10 19.93
N GLY A 307 11.26 -10.95 19.07
CA GLY A 307 11.90 -12.04 18.33
C GLY A 307 11.07 -12.55 17.14
N ARG A 308 10.12 -11.75 16.65
CA ARG A 308 9.39 -12.05 15.41
C ARG A 308 10.33 -11.94 14.22
N ASN A 309 10.04 -12.68 13.15
CA ASN A 309 10.88 -12.65 11.95
C ASN A 309 10.81 -11.25 11.31
N SER A 310 11.99 -10.62 11.16
CA SER A 310 12.13 -9.22 10.75
C SER A 310 11.43 -8.92 9.42
N LYS A 311 11.68 -9.75 8.40
CA LYS A 311 11.09 -9.59 7.06
C LYS A 311 9.56 -9.56 7.10
N TYR A 312 8.94 -10.44 7.90
CA TYR A 312 7.48 -10.48 8.05
C TYR A 312 6.92 -9.35 8.90
N VAL A 313 7.66 -8.90 9.92
CA VAL A 313 7.28 -7.73 10.73
C VAL A 313 7.24 -6.50 9.85
N ILE A 314 8.37 -6.17 9.21
CA ILE A 314 8.53 -4.99 8.38
C ILE A 314 7.45 -4.97 7.31
N GLY A 315 7.30 -6.04 6.53
CA GLY A 315 6.33 -6.04 5.44
C GLY A 315 4.87 -5.94 5.88
N THR A 316 4.52 -6.50 7.03
CA THR A 316 3.15 -6.40 7.54
C THR A 316 2.88 -5.03 8.15
N VAL A 317 3.86 -4.46 8.85
CA VAL A 317 3.79 -3.13 9.44
C VAL A 317 3.67 -2.09 8.34
N SER A 318 4.53 -2.10 7.31
CA SER A 318 4.46 -1.10 6.23
C SER A 318 3.14 -1.17 5.45
N LEU A 319 2.55 -2.36 5.30
CA LEU A 319 1.23 -2.47 4.68
C LEU A 319 0.10 -2.02 5.63
N ALA A 320 0.23 -2.25 6.94
CA ALA A 320 -0.73 -1.74 7.93
C ALA A 320 -0.69 -0.21 8.00
N GLU A 321 0.52 0.36 7.94
CA GLU A 321 0.82 1.79 7.97
C GLU A 321 0.12 2.55 6.85
N PHE A 322 0.02 1.98 5.64
CA PHE A 322 -0.80 2.55 4.58
C PHE A 322 -2.24 2.85 5.01
N PHE A 323 -2.90 1.92 5.72
CA PHE A 323 -4.28 2.14 6.17
C PHE A 323 -4.36 3.19 7.28
N VAL A 324 -3.37 3.18 8.18
CA VAL A 324 -3.26 4.11 9.32
C VAL A 324 -3.05 5.54 8.81
N THR A 325 -2.07 5.73 7.93
CA THR A 325 -1.73 7.02 7.32
C THR A 325 -2.81 7.50 6.36
N PHE A 326 -3.50 6.61 5.63
CA PHE A 326 -4.69 6.96 4.86
C PHE A 326 -5.79 7.54 5.75
N ALA A 327 -6.11 6.88 6.88
CA ALA A 327 -7.14 7.36 7.80
C ALA A 327 -6.76 8.68 8.49
N ALA A 328 -5.49 8.84 8.87
CA ALA A 328 -4.97 10.11 9.38
C ALA A 328 -5.09 11.22 8.32
N THR A 329 -4.65 10.94 7.08
CA THR A 329 -4.71 11.87 5.95
C THR A 329 -6.14 12.32 5.69
N MET A 330 -7.12 11.41 5.68
CA MET A 330 -8.53 11.79 5.52
C MET A 330 -8.99 12.72 6.63
N THR A 331 -8.65 12.42 7.89
CA THR A 331 -8.99 13.28 9.04
C THR A 331 -8.37 14.67 8.92
N PHE A 332 -7.07 14.76 8.63
CA PHE A 332 -6.38 16.05 8.47
C PHE A 332 -6.90 16.83 7.27
N PHE A 333 -7.13 16.15 6.14
CA PHE A 333 -7.67 16.79 4.93
C PHE A 333 -9.05 17.40 5.17
N THR A 334 -9.93 16.69 5.90
CA THR A 334 -11.27 17.21 6.20
C THR A 334 -11.26 18.38 7.19
N SER A 335 -10.28 18.45 8.09
CA SER A 335 -10.23 19.48 9.13
C SER A 335 -9.38 20.70 8.74
N LEU A 336 -8.26 20.48 8.06
CA LEU A 336 -7.22 21.50 7.79
C LEU A 336 -7.02 21.76 6.29
N GLY A 337 -7.45 20.85 5.41
CA GLY A 337 -7.09 20.89 3.98
C GLY A 337 -5.65 20.46 3.70
N VAL A 338 -5.07 20.95 2.59
CA VAL A 338 -3.68 20.67 2.20
C VAL A 338 -2.87 21.96 2.30
N GLU A 339 -2.02 22.03 3.32
CA GLU A 339 -1.01 23.06 3.47
C GLU A 339 0.37 22.54 3.03
N TYR A 340 1.31 23.45 2.73
CA TYR A 340 2.70 23.10 2.40
C TYR A 340 2.86 22.08 1.26
N TRP A 341 2.06 22.20 0.20
CA TRP A 341 1.98 21.19 -0.86
C TRP A 341 3.34 20.85 -1.51
N TYR A 342 4.27 21.81 -1.61
CA TYR A 342 5.63 21.56 -2.09
C TYR A 342 6.41 20.60 -1.18
N ILE A 343 6.29 20.76 0.15
CA ILE A 343 6.94 19.86 1.12
C ILE A 343 6.35 18.45 1.00
N VAL A 344 5.03 18.35 0.95
CA VAL A 344 4.31 17.09 0.78
C VAL A 344 4.74 16.39 -0.51
N LEU A 345 4.82 17.14 -1.62
CA LEU A 345 5.20 16.59 -2.92
C LEU A 345 6.65 16.09 -2.94
N GLY A 346 7.58 16.84 -2.34
CA GLY A 346 8.97 16.40 -2.18
C GLY A 346 9.05 15.08 -1.42
N LEU A 347 8.40 15.02 -0.24
CA LEU A 347 8.31 13.83 0.59
C LEU A 347 7.72 12.61 -0.15
N ILE A 348 6.63 12.81 -0.91
CA ILE A 348 5.98 11.77 -1.73
C ILE A 348 6.95 11.23 -2.76
N ILE A 349 7.53 12.12 -3.58
CA ILE A 349 8.40 11.71 -4.71
C ILE A 349 9.62 10.97 -4.18
N GLY A 350 10.31 11.54 -3.18
CA GLY A 350 11.47 10.91 -2.55
C GLY A 350 11.11 9.53 -1.98
N GLY A 351 10.01 9.46 -1.22
CA GLY A 351 9.55 8.23 -0.59
C GLY A 351 9.17 7.13 -1.59
N MET A 352 8.35 7.46 -2.58
CA MET A 352 7.91 6.50 -3.61
C MET A 352 9.09 5.93 -4.40
N ILE A 353 10.12 6.73 -4.69
CA ILE A 353 11.34 6.26 -5.36
C ILE A 353 12.07 5.27 -4.46
N ALA A 354 12.25 5.57 -3.17
CA ALA A 354 13.00 4.73 -2.24
C ALA A 354 12.29 3.42 -1.86
N ALA A 355 10.96 3.42 -1.76
CA ALA A 355 10.16 2.31 -1.21
C ALA A 355 10.43 0.93 -1.86
N PRO A 356 10.49 0.77 -3.21
CA PRO A 356 10.80 -0.52 -3.83
C PRO A 356 12.22 -1.03 -3.53
N PHE A 357 13.19 -0.11 -3.39
CA PHE A 357 14.56 -0.47 -3.01
C PHE A 357 14.63 -0.90 -1.54
N ALA A 358 13.97 -0.15 -0.66
CA ALA A 358 13.86 -0.43 0.76
C ALA A 358 13.27 -1.84 1.01
N ALA A 359 12.19 -2.19 0.32
CA ALA A 359 11.55 -3.49 0.44
C ALA A 359 12.45 -4.67 0.02
N LYS A 360 13.41 -4.47 -0.90
CA LYS A 360 14.43 -5.46 -1.26
C LYS A 360 15.52 -5.62 -0.19
N LEU A 361 15.76 -4.56 0.58
CA LEU A 361 16.72 -4.49 1.69
C LEU A 361 16.10 -4.91 3.04
N ALA A 362 14.80 -5.23 3.06
CA ALA A 362 14.06 -5.60 4.26
C ALA A 362 14.76 -6.70 5.09
N GLY A 363 15.12 -6.35 6.32
CA GLY A 363 15.80 -7.24 7.26
C GLY A 363 17.28 -7.51 6.96
N LYS A 364 17.87 -6.83 5.97
CA LYS A 364 19.31 -6.88 5.64
C LYS A 364 20.07 -5.66 6.14
N LEU A 365 19.40 -4.52 6.32
CA LEU A 365 20.03 -3.30 6.82
C LEU A 365 20.47 -3.48 8.28
N PRO A 366 21.69 -3.03 8.66
CA PRO A 366 22.15 -3.04 10.05
C PRO A 366 21.25 -2.18 10.94
N GLN A 367 20.29 -2.83 11.59
CA GLN A 367 19.27 -2.21 12.44
C GLN A 367 19.87 -1.27 13.50
N LYS A 368 21.01 -1.65 14.08
CA LYS A 368 21.74 -0.82 15.07
C LYS A 368 22.09 0.57 14.51
N ILE A 369 22.62 0.63 13.29
CA ILE A 369 23.07 1.89 12.68
C ILE A 369 21.87 2.78 12.41
N ALA A 370 20.82 2.24 11.82
CA ALA A 370 19.61 3.01 11.56
C ALA A 370 18.95 3.54 12.83
N TYR A 371 18.89 2.74 13.90
CA TYR A 371 18.34 3.19 15.19
C TYR A 371 19.14 4.37 15.75
N ILE A 372 20.47 4.29 15.68
CA ILE A 372 21.36 5.37 16.15
C ILE A 372 21.15 6.63 15.30
N LEU A 373 21.18 6.52 13.96
CA LEU A 373 21.06 7.68 13.07
C LEU A 373 19.73 8.39 13.23
N VAL A 374 18.62 7.65 13.19
CA VAL A 374 17.27 8.22 13.36
C VAL A 374 17.12 8.82 14.76
N ALA A 375 17.58 8.12 15.81
CA ALA A 375 17.49 8.64 17.17
C ALA A 375 18.30 9.93 17.38
N LEU A 376 19.55 9.99 16.88
CA LEU A 376 20.39 11.18 17.02
C LEU A 376 19.78 12.37 16.28
N LEU A 377 19.29 12.16 15.06
CA LEU A 377 18.64 13.21 14.27
C LEU A 377 17.45 13.82 15.03
N VAL A 378 16.60 12.96 15.61
CA VAL A 378 15.40 13.40 16.35
C VAL A 378 15.78 14.06 17.67
N ILE A 379 16.71 13.49 18.44
CA ILE A 379 17.17 14.07 19.72
C ILE A 379 17.75 15.47 19.50
N ILE A 380 18.64 15.63 18.52
CA ILE A 380 19.25 16.93 18.21
C ILE A 380 18.18 17.95 17.80
N SER A 381 17.23 17.54 16.95
CA SER A 381 16.15 18.41 16.50
C SER A 381 15.23 18.82 17.65
N SER A 382 14.81 17.87 18.50
CA SER A 382 14.00 18.13 19.68
C SER A 382 14.69 19.05 20.68
N ILE A 383 15.98 18.84 20.96
CA ILE A 383 16.75 19.72 21.87
C ILE A 383 16.79 21.15 21.31
N ARG A 384 17.06 21.32 20.01
CA ARG A 384 17.09 22.64 19.37
C ARG A 384 15.74 23.36 19.48
N ILE A 385 14.64 22.63 19.32
CA ILE A 385 13.28 23.17 19.46
C ILE A 385 13.02 23.60 20.90
N ILE A 386 13.33 22.74 21.88
CA ILE A 386 13.11 23.04 23.30
C ILE A 386 13.93 24.27 23.72
N ILE A 387 15.19 24.38 23.29
CA ILE A 387 16.04 25.55 23.58
C ILE A 387 15.49 26.83 22.95
N LYS A 388 14.87 26.76 21.77
CA LYS A 388 14.28 27.95 21.12
C LYS A 388 13.00 28.45 21.82
N MET A 389 12.38 27.60 22.64
CA MET A 389 11.10 27.87 23.30
C MET A 389 11.24 28.27 24.78
N VAL A 390 12.41 28.01 25.38
CA VAL A 390 12.82 28.52 26.70
C VAL A 390 13.57 29.83 26.49
#